data_AF-A0A323VEQ2-F1
#
_entry.id   AF-A0A323VEQ2-F1
#
_cell.length_a   1.000
_cell.length_b   1.000
_cell.length_c   1.000
_cell.angle_alpha   90.00
_cell.angle_beta   90.00
_cell.angle_gamma   90.00
#
_symmetry.space_group_name_H-M   'P 1'
#
loop_
_entity.id
_entity.type
_entity.pdbx_description
1 polymer ?
#
loop_
_entity_poly.entity_id
_entity_poly.type
_entity_poly.pdbx_seq_one_letter_code
_entity_poly.pdbx_strand_id
1 'polypeptide(L)'
;MSGQRRVTELRAAISLVSSAAADLRWGDQPEVRVLPDGRLWLTDLQLSVSAADVYQAARGLVAAQLLGITEETGRPLAEVVGPWLVSLQTNEALLDLDLTQPADAARDDAA
;
A
#
# COMPACT_ATOMS: atom_id res chain seq x y z
N MET A 1 9.26 -25.47 5.47
CA MET A 1 8.48 -24.30 5.96
C MET A 1 8.49 -23.11 4.99
N SER A 2 9.42 -22.99 4.05
CA SER A 2 9.48 -21.87 3.08
C SER A 2 8.37 -21.86 2.02
N GLY A 3 7.90 -23.04 1.57
CA GLY A 3 6.88 -23.15 0.51
C GLY A 3 5.51 -22.59 0.91
N GLN A 4 5.03 -22.92 2.11
CA GLN A 4 3.73 -22.44 2.59
C GLN A 4 3.71 -20.91 2.73
N ARG A 5 4.78 -20.34 3.28
CA ARG A 5 4.93 -18.88 3.40
C ARG A 5 4.87 -18.20 2.02
N ARG A 6 5.61 -18.72 1.04
CA ARG A 6 5.61 -18.16 -0.33
C ARG A 6 4.25 -18.24 -1.00
N VAL A 7 3.49 -19.31 -0.77
CA VAL A 7 2.11 -19.43 -1.27
C VAL A 7 1.19 -18.41 -0.62
N THR A 8 1.30 -18.21 0.71
CA THR A 8 0.56 -17.18 1.43
C THR A 8 0.89 -15.78 0.91
N GLU A 9 2.18 -15.47 0.72
CA GLU A 9 2.63 -14.19 0.18
C GLU A 9 2.08 -13.94 -1.24
N LEU A 10 2.13 -14.95 -2.13
CA LEU A 10 1.56 -14.83 -3.48
C LEU A 10 0.03 -14.61 -3.45
N ARG A 11 -0.69 -15.33 -2.59
CA ARG A 11 -2.14 -15.17 -2.43
C ARG A 11 -2.50 -13.78 -1.90
N ALA A 12 -1.76 -13.26 -0.93
CA ALA A 12 -1.93 -11.90 -0.45
C ALA A 12 -1.63 -10.87 -1.56
N ALA A 13 -0.58 -11.08 -2.37
CA ALA A 13 -0.27 -10.21 -3.50
C ALA A 13 -1.40 -10.18 -4.55
N ILE A 14 -1.98 -11.35 -4.90
CA ILE A 14 -3.14 -11.42 -5.81
C ILE A 14 -4.31 -10.62 -5.25
N SER A 15 -4.64 -10.82 -3.97
CA SER A 15 -5.72 -10.08 -3.31
C SER A 15 -5.49 -8.57 -3.37
N LEU A 16 -4.26 -8.10 -3.13
CA LEU A 16 -3.91 -6.68 -3.16
C LEU A 16 -4.08 -6.07 -4.56
N VAL A 17 -3.65 -6.77 -5.62
CA VAL A 17 -3.81 -6.29 -7.00
C VAL A 17 -5.29 -6.19 -7.37
N SER A 18 -6.07 -7.22 -7.05
CA SER A 18 -7.52 -7.23 -7.32
C SER A 18 -8.23 -6.09 -6.61
N SER A 19 -7.90 -5.80 -5.34
CA SER A 19 -8.42 -4.64 -4.60
C SER A 19 -8.08 -3.32 -5.27
N ALA A 20 -6.80 -3.10 -5.59
CA ALA A 20 -6.36 -1.84 -6.19
C ALA A 20 -6.99 -1.62 -7.59
N ALA A 21 -7.21 -2.68 -8.36
CA ALA A 21 -7.90 -2.59 -9.64
C ALA A 21 -9.40 -2.28 -9.47
N ALA A 22 -10.06 -2.85 -8.45
CA ALA A 22 -11.45 -2.54 -8.13
C ALA A 22 -11.64 -1.08 -7.70
N ASP A 23 -10.68 -0.48 -6.98
CA ASP A 23 -10.68 0.96 -6.66
C ASP A 23 -10.63 1.84 -7.94
N LEU A 24 -10.04 1.31 -9.01
CA LEU A 24 -10.02 1.90 -10.36
C LEU A 24 -11.23 1.45 -11.21
N ARG A 25 -12.25 0.85 -10.59
CA ARG A 25 -13.50 0.35 -11.19
C ARG A 25 -13.30 -0.80 -12.18
N TRP A 26 -12.26 -1.60 -11.99
CA TRP A 26 -12.02 -2.82 -12.76
C TRP A 26 -12.19 -4.08 -11.90
N GLY A 27 -13.20 -4.89 -12.22
CA GLY A 27 -13.55 -6.09 -11.46
C GLY A 27 -14.34 -5.81 -10.18
N ASP A 28 -14.53 -6.85 -9.37
CA ASP A 28 -15.24 -6.77 -8.10
C ASP A 28 -14.27 -6.55 -6.93
N GLN A 29 -14.69 -5.78 -5.93
CA GLN A 29 -13.88 -5.51 -4.75
C GLN A 29 -13.83 -6.76 -3.86
N PRO A 30 -12.65 -7.36 -3.64
CA PRO A 30 -12.53 -8.56 -2.80
C PRO A 30 -12.86 -8.22 -1.34
N GLU A 31 -13.67 -9.05 -0.70
CA GLU A 31 -14.08 -8.82 0.69
C GLU A 31 -12.93 -9.18 1.66
N VAL A 32 -12.41 -8.16 2.36
CA VAL A 32 -11.38 -8.31 3.40
C VAL A 32 -11.96 -7.93 4.75
N ARG A 33 -11.79 -8.79 5.75
CA ARG A 33 -12.25 -8.55 7.13
C ARG A 33 -11.10 -8.63 8.11
N VAL A 34 -11.09 -7.75 9.11
CA VAL A 34 -10.14 -7.81 10.23
C VAL A 34 -10.70 -8.75 11.30
N LEU A 35 -9.90 -9.75 11.69
CA LEU A 35 -10.23 -10.68 12.76
C LEU A 35 -9.91 -10.06 14.14
N PRO A 36 -10.53 -10.53 15.23
CA PRO A 36 -10.27 -9.99 16.58
C PRO A 36 -8.81 -10.10 17.05
N ASP A 37 -8.04 -11.03 16.48
CA ASP A 37 -6.62 -11.23 16.76
C ASP A 37 -5.69 -10.37 15.88
N GLY A 38 -6.24 -9.46 15.07
CA GLY A 38 -5.51 -8.56 14.19
C GLY A 38 -5.09 -9.18 12.85
N ARG A 39 -5.40 -10.44 12.58
CA ARG A 39 -5.21 -11.05 11.25
C ARG A 39 -6.26 -10.56 10.26
N LEU A 40 -5.95 -10.65 8.97
CA LEU A 40 -6.87 -10.34 7.89
C LEU A 40 -7.45 -11.64 7.32
N TRP A 41 -8.77 -11.71 7.19
CA TRP A 41 -9.47 -12.75 6.46
C TRP A 41 -9.69 -12.30 5.02
N LEU A 42 -9.13 -13.05 4.08
CA LEU A 42 -9.30 -12.86 2.64
C LEU A 42 -10.43 -13.79 2.18
N THR A 43 -11.63 -13.26 1.95
CA THR A 43 -12.84 -14.08 1.75
C THR A 43 -12.74 -14.97 0.52
N ASP A 44 -12.25 -14.44 -0.60
CA ASP A 44 -12.11 -15.18 -1.86
C ASP A 44 -11.11 -16.33 -1.77
N LEU A 45 -10.16 -16.24 -0.84
CA LEU A 45 -9.11 -17.23 -0.63
C LEU A 45 -9.38 -18.16 0.55
N GLN A 46 -10.44 -17.88 1.33
CA GLN A 46 -10.81 -18.59 2.54
C GLN A 46 -9.63 -18.80 3.49
N LEU A 47 -8.88 -17.72 3.73
CA LEU A 47 -7.58 -17.76 4.41
C LEU A 47 -7.44 -16.57 5.36
N SER A 48 -6.92 -16.84 6.56
CA SER A 48 -6.41 -15.81 7.47
C SER A 48 -4.90 -15.57 7.24
N VAL A 49 -4.49 -14.31 7.07
CA VAL A 49 -3.09 -13.89 6.94
C VAL A 49 -2.73 -12.86 8.01
N SER A 50 -1.46 -12.80 8.40
CA SER A 50 -1.01 -11.71 9.28
C SER A 50 -0.82 -10.41 8.49
N ALA A 51 -0.93 -9.26 9.18
CA ALA A 51 -0.58 -7.97 8.57
C ALA A 51 0.87 -7.93 8.07
N ALA A 52 1.79 -8.63 8.76
CA ALA A 52 3.17 -8.76 8.34
C ALA A 52 3.31 -9.51 7.01
N ASP A 53 2.57 -10.62 6.82
CA ASP A 53 2.58 -11.37 5.55
C ASP A 53 2.02 -10.51 4.40
N VAL A 54 0.96 -9.75 4.66
CA VAL A 54 0.39 -8.83 3.66
C VAL A 54 1.38 -7.72 3.31
N TYR A 55 2.05 -7.12 4.30
CA TYR A 55 3.08 -6.11 4.05
C TYR A 55 4.23 -6.67 3.22
N GLN A 56 4.74 -7.86 3.54
CA GLN A 56 5.81 -8.50 2.76
C GLN A 56 5.36 -8.85 1.34
N ALA A 57 4.13 -9.33 1.17
CA ALA A 57 3.54 -9.59 -0.13
C ALA A 57 3.41 -8.31 -0.97
N ALA A 58 2.90 -7.22 -0.38
CA ALA A 58 2.80 -5.92 -1.04
C ALA A 58 4.16 -5.41 -1.50
N ARG A 59 5.18 -5.52 -0.62
CA ARG A 59 6.55 -5.11 -0.95
C ARG A 59 7.16 -5.93 -2.08
N GLY A 60 6.94 -7.25 -2.07
CA GLY A 60 7.38 -8.15 -3.13
C GLY A 60 6.70 -7.86 -4.47
N LEU A 61 5.40 -7.60 -4.44
CA LEU A 61 4.62 -7.19 -5.62
C LEU A 61 5.15 -5.88 -6.22
N VAL A 62 5.30 -4.83 -5.40
CA VAL A 62 5.82 -3.53 -5.87
C VAL A 62 7.23 -3.69 -6.43
N ALA A 63 8.10 -4.46 -5.79
CA ALA A 63 9.44 -4.73 -6.31
C ALA A 63 9.41 -5.44 -7.68
N ALA A 64 8.51 -6.40 -7.88
CA ALA A 64 8.34 -7.09 -9.15
C ALA A 64 7.81 -6.15 -10.25
N GLN A 65 6.88 -5.26 -9.93
CA GLN A 65 6.38 -4.25 -10.88
C GLN A 65 7.46 -3.24 -11.27
N LEU A 66 8.24 -2.76 -10.30
CA LEU A 66 9.38 -1.87 -10.56
C LEU A 66 10.41 -2.53 -11.46
N LEU A 67 10.72 -3.82 -11.23
CA LEU A 67 11.61 -4.58 -12.09
C LEU A 67 11.05 -4.67 -13.51
N GLY A 68 9.78 -5.01 -13.68
CA GLY A 68 9.12 -5.06 -14.98
C GLY A 68 9.21 -3.73 -15.74
N ILE A 69 8.96 -2.60 -15.06
CA ILE A 69 9.12 -1.27 -15.66
C ILE A 69 10.56 -1.03 -16.13
N THR A 70 11.56 -1.40 -15.32
CA THR A 70 12.97 -1.21 -15.70
C THR A 70 13.38 -2.09 -16.88
N GLU A 71 12.87 -3.33 -16.94
CA GLU A 71 13.13 -4.27 -18.04
C GLU A 71 12.47 -3.82 -19.34
N GLU A 72 11.21 -3.35 -19.29
CA GLU A 72 10.46 -2.90 -20.46
C GLU A 72 10.95 -1.56 -21.01
N THR A 73 11.36 -0.64 -20.14
CA THR A 73 11.77 0.71 -20.55
C THR A 73 13.27 0.86 -20.76
N GLY A 74 14.08 -0.10 -20.29
CA GLY A 74 15.54 -0.04 -20.27
C GLY A 74 16.11 1.03 -19.34
N ARG A 75 15.27 1.69 -18.52
CA ARG A 75 15.70 2.74 -17.59
C ARG A 75 16.24 2.14 -16.30
N PRO A 76 17.28 2.72 -15.70
CA PRO A 76 17.77 2.26 -14.41
C PRO A 76 16.73 2.50 -13.30
N LEU A 77 16.70 1.62 -12.30
CA LEU A 77 15.71 1.66 -11.21
C LEU A 77 15.65 3.02 -10.50
N ALA A 78 16.80 3.67 -10.29
CA ALA A 78 16.87 4.98 -9.64
C ALA A 78 16.09 6.07 -10.41
N GLU A 79 16.05 6.00 -11.74
CA GLU A 79 15.30 6.95 -12.56
C GLU A 79 13.79 6.68 -12.55
N VAL A 80 13.37 5.45 -12.26
CA VAL A 80 11.96 5.07 -12.11
C VAL A 80 11.46 5.43 -10.71
N VAL A 81 12.20 5.04 -9.67
CA VAL A 81 11.79 5.16 -8.26
C VAL A 81 12.08 6.55 -7.68
N GLY A 82 13.18 7.18 -8.07
CA GLY A 82 13.63 8.45 -7.51
C GLY A 82 12.56 9.55 -7.54
N PRO A 83 11.95 9.85 -8.70
CA PRO A 83 10.89 10.86 -8.77
C PRO A 83 9.68 10.56 -7.88
N TRP A 84 9.29 9.29 -7.76
CA TRP A 84 8.16 8.89 -6.90
C TRP A 84 8.49 9.10 -5.42
N LEU A 85 9.68 8.71 -4.98
CA LEU A 85 10.11 8.90 -3.59
C LEU A 85 10.18 10.39 -3.24
N VAL A 86 10.75 11.22 -4.10
CA VAL A 86 10.80 12.68 -3.88
C VAL A 86 9.39 13.26 -3.77
N SER A 87 8.46 12.84 -4.63
CA SER A 87 7.08 13.29 -4.56
C SER A 87 6.39 12.85 -3.27
N LEU A 88 6.56 11.60 -2.84
CA LEU A 88 5.97 11.09 -1.59
C LEU A 88 6.53 11.80 -0.36
N GLN A 89 7.85 12.01 -0.29
CA GLN A 89 8.50 12.75 0.79
C GLN A 89 8.05 14.21 0.84
N THR A 90 7.85 14.83 -0.32
CA THR A 90 7.33 16.20 -0.41
C THR A 90 5.90 16.27 0.10
N ASN A 91 5.04 15.32 -0.30
CA ASN A 91 3.65 15.26 0.16
C ASN A 91 3.57 15.02 1.67
N GLU A 92 4.43 14.15 2.21
CA GLU A 92 4.55 13.92 3.66
C GLU A 92 4.90 15.22 4.40
N ALA A 93 5.90 15.96 3.93
CA ALA A 93 6.30 17.23 4.53
C ALA A 93 5.17 18.28 4.48
N LEU A 94 4.41 18.36 3.38
CA LEU A 94 3.28 19.28 3.27
C LEU A 94 2.14 18.92 4.23
N LEU A 95 1.82 17.63 4.35
CA LEU A 95 0.80 17.16 5.30
C LEU A 95 1.21 17.44 6.75
N ASP A 96 2.49 17.28 7.09
CA ASP A 96 3.00 17.61 8.43
C ASP A 96 2.82 19.09 8.76
N LEU A 97 3.08 19.99 7.79
CA LEU A 97 2.88 21.44 7.93
C LEU A 97 1.40 21.81 8.09
N ASP A 98 0.51 21.18 7.32
CA ASP A 98 -0.94 21.40 7.42
C ASP A 98 -1.49 20.93 8.78
N LEU A 99 -0.95 19.83 9.32
CA LEU A 99 -1.33 19.28 10.62
C LEU A 99 -0.73 20.07 11.80
N THR A 100 0.35 20.82 11.60
CA THR A 100 0.98 21.68 12.62
C THR A 100 0.48 23.13 12.59
N GLN A 101 -0.34 23.54 11.63
CA GLN A 101 -1.00 24.85 11.68
C GLN A 101 -2.02 24.89 12.84
N PRO A 102 -1.84 25.75 13.87
CA PRO A 102 -2.82 25.89 14.93
C PRO A 102 -4.11 26.48 14.35
N ALA A 103 -5.25 25.89 14.69
CA ALA A 103 -6.59 26.40 14.37
C ALA A 103 -6.97 27.70 15.12
N ASP A 104 -5.99 28.53 15.52
CA ASP A 104 -6.17 29.72 16.34
C ASP A 104 -5.72 30.99 15.60
N ALA A 105 -6.59 31.44 14.70
CA ALA A 105 -6.69 32.85 14.33
C ALA A 105 -8.14 33.35 14.49
N ALA A 106 -8.89 32.76 15.44
CA ALA A 106 -10.31 33.04 15.62
C ALA A 106 -10.75 33.05 17.09
N ARG A 107 -10.06 33.81 17.96
CA ARG A 107 -10.63 34.42 19.17
C ARG A 107 -9.58 35.24 19.92
N ASP A 108 -9.44 36.51 19.57
CA ASP A 108 -9.20 37.56 20.57
C ASP A 108 -9.44 38.95 19.95
N ASP A 109 -10.69 39.18 19.54
CA ASP A 109 -11.25 40.53 19.36
C ASP A 109 -12.59 40.54 20.13
N ALA A 110 -12.53 40.37 21.45
CA ALA A 110 -13.63 40.66 22.37
C ALA A 110 -13.15 40.67 23.84
N ALA A 111 -12.53 41.76 24.27
CA ALA A 111 -12.56 42.23 25.66
C ALA A 111 -12.25 43.74 25.73
#